data_AF-A0A920K5I3-F1
#
_entry.id   AF-A0A920K5I3-F1
#
_cell.length_a   1.000
_cell.length_b   1.000
_cell.length_c   1.000
_cell.angle_alpha   90.00
_cell.angle_beta   90.00
_cell.angle_gamma   90.00
#
_symmetry.space_group_name_H-M   'P 1'
#
loop_
_entity.id
_entity.type
_entity.pdbx_description
1 polymer ?
#
loop_
_entity_poly.entity_id
_entity_poly.type
_entity_poly.pdbx_seq_one_letter_code
_entity_poly.pdbx_strand_id
1 'polypeptide(L)'
;MHYSEAISHTQGFLPQHAFLILGDKLEKKFDVKNYFFYFSNLKKRFCNFFVKSHDRTVLPLPLPCTHCEMCHWRKYCNDSWLEADHLVQVAGINKDQIIRFNQAGIQTMEALANLSREAKLKDIGRATFLRLQQQAKLQVRSRAEGSKPLYELIMADEAGVRSQSDYLPDDHGLGKLPNPEAGDLFFDIEGDPLLDEKLEYLFGIFYFEAKEEQYRSFWALSLAEEKKAFMGLMEFIEEHFRKFPKARIYHYASYEKDALRRLSNKYGVSQASVDNLLRNKKLIDLYQIVRDSIRISEPRYSIKNLEKFYLEDVGKRTDSVTNGSDSVIFFEMWRESGGDQNSRFLQDIERYNLQDVRSTYFLRRWLIQIAKANDISLGVGDDDNKNVASEISERAKRYAKELAIVTHKLNKEIQQSENGDPLRSTLIDLLDFYKRDEKPQWWSYFDRKELTSEDRVEREDCIATVQLNEERDEKKSVRYYCNYVKQKTSIKTNDKCLDLFSGKALNNIVVNHELQTVNFKASRGLRFPLDIGLAGPVSSTILSDSIFRYGGDIERYPAISQLLTKRSTSVDRVRKRHKSFEV
;
A
#
# COMPACT_ATOMS: atom_id res chain seq x y z
N MET A 1 18.80 28.68 -11.24
CA MET A 1 19.51 29.19 -12.42
C MET A 1 20.50 28.11 -12.85
N HIS A 2 20.46 27.62 -14.09
CA HIS A 2 21.36 26.55 -14.51
C HIS A 2 22.74 27.15 -14.76
N TYR A 3 23.79 26.65 -14.10
CA TYR A 3 25.14 27.22 -14.20
C TYR A 3 25.64 27.29 -15.64
N SER A 4 25.35 26.29 -16.47
CA SER A 4 25.71 26.33 -17.91
C SER A 4 25.03 27.47 -18.69
N GLU A 5 23.81 27.88 -18.32
CA GLU A 5 23.16 29.04 -18.94
C GLU A 5 23.88 30.33 -18.52
N ALA A 6 24.15 30.49 -17.22
CA ALA A 6 24.89 31.65 -16.70
C ALA A 6 26.28 31.78 -17.32
N ILE A 7 27.04 30.67 -17.39
CA ILE A 7 28.37 30.62 -18.02
C ILE A 7 28.29 30.96 -19.50
N SER A 8 27.23 30.53 -20.21
CA SER A 8 27.09 30.84 -21.63
C SER A 8 26.93 32.33 -21.91
N HIS A 9 26.32 33.09 -20.99
CA HIS A 9 26.23 34.55 -21.10
C HIS A 9 27.60 35.23 -20.96
N THR A 10 28.52 34.65 -20.21
CA THR A 10 29.89 35.17 -20.04
C THR A 10 30.82 34.72 -21.17
N GLN A 11 30.72 33.45 -21.60
CA GLN A 11 31.63 32.86 -22.58
C GLN A 11 31.19 33.08 -24.04
N GLY A 12 29.92 33.44 -24.27
CA GLY A 12 29.34 33.63 -25.61
C GLY A 12 28.93 32.32 -26.32
N PHE A 13 29.16 31.17 -25.70
CA PHE A 13 28.71 29.87 -26.20
C PHE A 13 28.30 28.95 -25.04
N LEU A 14 27.42 27.99 -25.34
CA LEU A 14 26.97 27.01 -24.36
C LEU A 14 28.10 25.99 -24.09
N PRO A 15 28.47 25.72 -22.83
CA PRO A 15 29.48 24.71 -22.53
C PRO A 15 29.00 23.33 -23.00
N GLN A 16 29.92 22.52 -23.50
CA GLN A 16 29.59 21.17 -24.00
C GLN A 16 29.14 20.23 -22.87
N HIS A 17 29.72 20.39 -21.68
CA HIS A 17 29.52 19.48 -20.56
C HIS A 17 29.15 20.25 -19.29
N ALA A 18 28.32 19.62 -18.46
CA ALA A 18 28.04 20.02 -17.09
C ALA A 18 28.38 18.85 -16.15
N PHE A 19 28.71 19.18 -14.91
CA PHE A 19 29.02 18.19 -13.88
C PHE A 19 28.03 18.36 -12.73
N LEU A 20 27.43 17.26 -12.31
CA LEU A 20 26.66 17.17 -11.07
C LEU A 20 27.55 16.53 -10.02
N ILE A 21 27.82 17.28 -8.95
CA ILE A 21 28.52 16.77 -7.77
C ILE A 21 27.45 16.22 -6.83
N LEU A 22 27.49 14.92 -6.58
CA LEU A 22 26.54 14.22 -5.71
C LEU A 22 26.90 14.38 -4.22
N GLY A 23 26.02 13.96 -3.33
CA GLY A 23 26.24 14.04 -1.87
C GLY A 23 27.47 13.24 -1.39
N ASP A 24 27.83 12.18 -2.11
CA ASP A 24 29.05 11.38 -1.91
C ASP A 24 30.31 12.00 -2.59
N LYS A 25 30.18 13.22 -3.14
CA LYS A 25 31.20 13.95 -3.91
C LYS A 25 31.58 13.31 -5.25
N LEU A 26 30.86 12.29 -5.72
CA LEU A 26 31.09 11.77 -7.07
C LEU A 26 30.62 12.78 -8.12
N GLU A 27 31.43 12.94 -9.15
CA GLU A 27 31.12 13.79 -10.29
C GLU A 27 30.46 12.97 -11.39
N LYS A 28 29.20 13.30 -11.72
CA LYS A 28 28.54 12.78 -12.91
C LYS A 28 28.58 13.82 -14.03
N LYS A 29 29.18 13.43 -15.16
CA LYS A 29 29.30 14.24 -16.38
C LYS A 29 28.05 14.11 -17.26
N PHE A 30 27.53 15.23 -17.71
CA PHE A 30 26.36 15.31 -18.59
C PHE A 30 26.67 16.17 -19.83
N ASP A 31 26.18 15.75 -21.00
CA ASP A 31 26.17 16.60 -22.20
C ASP A 31 25.05 17.63 -22.08
N VAL A 32 25.41 18.91 -22.05
CA VAL A 32 24.46 20.01 -21.84
C VAL A 32 23.40 20.06 -22.93
N LYS A 33 23.75 19.72 -24.19
CA LYS A 33 22.82 19.81 -25.32
C LYS A 33 21.60 18.90 -25.15
N ASN A 34 21.78 17.74 -24.51
CA ASN A 34 20.70 16.77 -24.29
C ASN A 34 19.62 17.28 -23.32
N TYR A 35 19.97 18.22 -22.43
CA TYR A 35 19.08 18.70 -21.38
C TYR A 35 18.69 20.17 -21.54
N PHE A 36 19.50 20.97 -22.24
CA PHE A 36 19.30 22.42 -22.32
C PHE A 36 17.97 22.80 -22.94
N PHE A 37 17.52 22.08 -23.98
CA PHE A 37 16.21 22.32 -24.59
C PHE A 37 15.06 22.12 -23.58
N TYR A 38 15.13 21.03 -22.80
CA TYR A 38 14.14 20.76 -21.75
C TYR A 38 14.17 21.85 -20.68
N PHE A 39 15.36 22.22 -20.19
CA PHE A 39 15.54 23.30 -19.22
C PHE A 39 15.01 24.64 -19.74
N SER A 40 15.34 25.04 -20.97
CA SER A 40 14.88 26.30 -21.56
C SER A 40 13.36 26.34 -21.68
N ASN A 41 12.72 25.23 -22.08
CA ASN A 41 11.26 25.16 -22.13
C ASN A 41 10.63 25.21 -20.73
N LEU A 42 11.23 24.54 -19.75
CA LEU A 42 10.77 24.60 -18.36
C LEU A 42 10.89 26.03 -17.80
N LYS A 43 12.04 26.69 -18.02
CA LYS A 43 12.27 28.09 -17.66
C LYS A 43 11.26 29.02 -18.32
N LYS A 44 11.03 28.87 -19.63
CA LYS A 44 9.99 29.66 -20.34
C LYS A 44 8.61 29.45 -19.73
N ARG A 45 8.21 28.20 -19.45
CA ARG A 45 6.92 27.90 -18.79
C ARG A 45 6.82 28.55 -17.42
N PHE A 46 7.90 28.47 -16.63
CA PHE A 46 7.99 29.09 -15.31
C PHE A 46 7.89 30.63 -15.39
N CYS A 47 8.71 31.28 -16.22
CA CYS A 47 8.64 32.72 -16.42
C CYS A 47 7.27 33.15 -16.96
N ASN A 48 6.68 32.42 -17.91
CA ASN A 48 5.34 32.70 -18.43
C ASN A 48 4.27 32.56 -17.34
N PHE A 49 4.40 31.58 -16.44
CA PHE A 49 3.51 31.47 -15.28
C PHE A 49 3.61 32.71 -14.40
N PHE A 50 4.82 33.17 -14.05
CA PHE A 50 5.02 34.40 -13.26
C PHE A 50 4.50 35.64 -13.96
N VAL A 51 4.77 35.81 -15.27
CA VAL A 51 4.31 36.95 -16.05
C VAL A 51 2.78 36.96 -16.16
N LYS A 52 2.15 35.82 -16.36
CA LYS A 52 0.67 35.71 -16.38
C LYS A 52 0.05 35.90 -15.00
N SER A 53 0.81 35.70 -13.93
CA SER A 53 0.36 35.89 -12.53
C SER A 53 0.49 37.33 -12.04
N HIS A 54 0.39 38.32 -12.95
CA HIS A 54 0.56 39.75 -12.62
C HIS A 54 -0.46 40.28 -11.60
N ASP A 55 -1.62 39.64 -11.48
CA ASP A 55 -2.58 39.94 -10.42
C ASP A 55 -2.26 39.11 -9.18
N ARG A 56 -1.41 39.67 -8.30
CA ARG A 56 -1.02 39.05 -7.02
C ARG A 56 -2.19 38.83 -6.07
N THR A 57 -3.38 39.35 -6.38
CA THR A 57 -4.57 39.19 -5.55
C THR A 57 -5.28 37.84 -5.77
N VAL A 58 -4.95 37.09 -6.83
CA VAL A 58 -5.66 35.83 -7.18
C VAL A 58 -4.69 34.71 -7.60
N LEU A 59 -3.64 34.46 -6.82
CA LEU A 59 -2.92 33.19 -6.95
C LEU A 59 -3.70 32.10 -6.21
N PRO A 60 -4.06 30.98 -6.86
CA PRO A 60 -4.71 29.88 -6.16
C PRO A 60 -3.80 29.36 -5.06
N LEU A 61 -4.37 29.10 -3.88
CA LEU A 61 -3.61 28.55 -2.76
C LEU A 61 -2.91 27.24 -3.18
N PRO A 62 -1.67 27.01 -2.71
CA PRO A 62 -0.95 25.79 -3.03
C PRO A 62 -1.76 24.58 -2.57
N LEU A 63 -1.78 23.51 -3.36
CA LEU A 63 -2.39 22.24 -2.96
C LEU A 63 -1.32 21.31 -2.37
N PRO A 64 -1.67 20.43 -1.42
CA PRO A 64 -0.74 19.43 -0.89
C PRO A 64 -0.05 18.63 -2.00
N CYS A 65 1.21 18.28 -1.76
CA CYS A 65 2.03 17.47 -2.65
C CYS A 65 2.83 16.43 -1.84
N THR A 66 3.51 15.52 -2.54
CA THR A 66 4.27 14.42 -1.93
C THR A 66 5.43 14.85 -1.05
N HIS A 67 5.84 16.12 -1.13
CA HIS A 67 6.97 16.66 -0.35
C HIS A 67 6.50 17.46 0.87
N CYS A 68 5.19 17.60 1.10
CA CYS A 68 4.66 18.44 2.17
C CYS A 68 5.16 18.05 3.57
N GLU A 69 5.47 16.77 3.81
CA GLU A 69 5.91 16.28 5.11
C GLU A 69 7.26 16.86 5.53
N MET A 70 8.21 16.96 4.59
CA MET A 70 9.55 17.52 4.78
C MET A 70 9.67 18.98 4.29
N CYS A 71 8.54 19.63 3.98
CA CYS A 71 8.55 20.96 3.37
C CYS A 71 8.72 22.08 4.40
N HIS A 72 9.74 22.92 4.23
CA HIS A 72 9.97 24.10 5.08
C HIS A 72 8.81 25.11 5.06
N TRP A 73 8.01 25.16 3.98
CA TRP A 73 6.84 26.05 3.84
C TRP A 73 5.55 25.47 4.41
N ARG A 74 5.58 24.29 5.06
CA ARG A 74 4.40 23.58 5.55
C ARG A 74 3.55 24.44 6.48
N LYS A 75 4.20 25.15 7.42
CA LYS A 75 3.51 26.06 8.34
C LYS A 75 2.76 27.16 7.59
N TYR A 76 3.46 27.88 6.70
CA TYR A 76 2.86 28.92 5.87
C TYR A 76 1.65 28.40 5.08
N CYS A 77 1.77 27.25 4.42
CA CYS A 77 0.66 26.67 3.65
C CYS A 77 -0.53 26.31 4.56
N ASN A 78 -0.28 25.70 5.72
CA ASN A 78 -1.32 25.36 6.68
C ASN A 78 -2.07 26.60 7.18
N ASP A 79 -1.33 27.64 7.55
CA ASP A 79 -1.90 28.90 8.05
C ASP A 79 -2.76 29.55 6.95
N SER A 80 -2.26 29.64 5.71
CA SER A 80 -3.04 30.16 4.58
C SER A 80 -4.28 29.35 4.26
N TRP A 81 -4.24 28.01 4.40
CA TRP A 81 -5.42 27.17 4.19
C TRP A 81 -6.46 27.35 5.28
N LEU A 82 -6.03 27.58 6.53
CA LEU A 82 -6.94 27.87 7.64
C LEU A 82 -7.62 29.23 7.46
N GLU A 83 -6.83 30.26 7.14
CA GLU A 83 -7.33 31.63 6.93
C GLU A 83 -8.37 31.71 5.80
N ALA A 84 -8.14 30.99 4.70
CA ALA A 84 -9.03 31.00 3.55
C ALA A 84 -10.22 30.02 3.64
N ASP A 85 -10.43 29.35 4.78
CA ASP A 85 -11.37 28.24 4.93
C ASP A 85 -11.27 27.19 3.80
N HIS A 86 -10.04 26.90 3.39
CA HIS A 86 -9.79 26.20 2.14
C HIS A 86 -10.25 24.73 2.21
N LEU A 87 -10.78 24.21 1.09
CA LEU A 87 -11.27 22.83 0.98
C LEU A 87 -10.26 21.76 1.42
N VAL A 88 -8.94 21.99 1.32
CA VAL A 88 -7.87 21.08 1.81
C VAL A 88 -8.06 20.67 3.28
N GLN A 89 -8.77 21.47 4.06
CA GLN A 89 -9.06 21.17 5.47
C GLN A 89 -10.14 20.09 5.64
N VAL A 90 -10.93 19.78 4.60
CA VAL A 90 -11.95 18.73 4.64
C VAL A 90 -11.26 17.37 4.70
N ALA A 91 -11.55 16.58 5.74
CA ALA A 91 -10.83 15.32 5.94
C ALA A 91 -11.14 14.30 4.82
N GLY A 92 -10.10 13.71 4.24
CA GLY A 92 -10.24 12.73 3.15
C GLY A 92 -10.76 13.30 1.83
N ILE A 93 -10.63 14.62 1.62
CA ILE A 93 -10.72 15.23 0.28
C ILE A 93 -9.38 15.08 -0.44
N ASN A 94 -9.42 14.83 -1.74
CA ASN A 94 -8.22 14.77 -2.57
C ASN A 94 -8.09 15.99 -3.49
N LYS A 95 -6.91 16.12 -4.11
CA LYS A 95 -6.57 17.22 -5.03
C LYS A 95 -7.55 17.33 -6.20
N ASP A 96 -7.94 16.21 -6.80
CA ASP A 96 -8.81 16.19 -7.97
C ASP A 96 -10.24 16.60 -7.61
N GLN A 97 -10.73 16.22 -6.44
CA GLN A 97 -12.00 16.64 -5.87
C GLN A 97 -11.99 18.15 -5.60
N ILE A 98 -10.93 18.69 -4.98
CA ILE A 98 -10.79 20.15 -4.77
C ILE A 98 -10.87 20.91 -6.09
N ILE A 99 -10.17 20.45 -7.12
CA ILE A 99 -10.21 21.09 -8.45
C ILE A 99 -11.64 21.07 -9.01
N ARG A 100 -12.35 19.93 -8.90
CA ARG A 100 -13.73 19.78 -9.39
C ARG A 100 -14.73 20.65 -8.60
N PHE A 101 -14.59 20.76 -7.28
CA PHE A 101 -15.40 21.66 -6.45
C PHE A 101 -15.15 23.12 -6.82
N ASN A 102 -13.87 23.53 -6.97
CA ASN A 102 -13.52 24.88 -7.38
C ASN A 102 -14.11 25.23 -8.76
N GLN A 103 -14.10 24.29 -9.72
CA GLN A 103 -14.75 24.44 -11.04
C GLN A 103 -16.26 24.59 -10.95
N ALA A 104 -16.89 24.04 -9.91
CA ALA A 104 -18.30 24.20 -9.60
C ALA A 104 -18.60 25.45 -8.73
N GLY A 105 -17.60 26.31 -8.49
CA GLY A 105 -17.73 27.54 -7.69
C GLY A 105 -17.73 27.32 -6.18
N ILE A 106 -17.39 26.13 -5.70
CA ILE A 106 -17.35 25.77 -4.28
C ILE A 106 -15.87 25.82 -3.85
N GLN A 107 -15.50 26.83 -3.07
CA GLN A 107 -14.08 27.10 -2.75
C GLN A 107 -13.73 26.94 -1.27
N THR A 108 -14.74 26.93 -0.38
CA THR A 108 -14.55 26.87 1.07
C THR A 108 -15.19 25.64 1.69
N MET A 109 -14.70 25.22 2.86
CA MET A 109 -15.30 24.15 3.64
C MET A 109 -16.73 24.50 4.06
N GLU A 110 -16.98 25.73 4.48
CA GLU A 110 -18.30 26.23 4.86
C GLU A 110 -19.27 26.20 3.67
N ALA A 111 -18.82 26.61 2.48
CA ALA A 111 -19.64 26.51 1.27
C ALA A 111 -20.00 25.05 0.97
N LEU A 112 -19.04 24.13 1.05
CA LEU A 112 -19.29 22.70 0.86
C LEU A 112 -20.27 22.15 1.92
N ALA A 113 -20.10 22.54 3.19
CA ALA A 113 -20.98 22.11 4.29
C ALA A 113 -22.43 22.58 4.07
N ASN A 114 -22.64 23.78 3.52
CA ASN A 114 -23.97 24.37 3.35
C ASN A 114 -24.68 23.99 2.04
N LEU A 115 -24.06 23.19 1.17
CA LEU A 115 -24.72 22.71 -0.05
C LEU A 115 -25.95 21.85 0.27
N SER A 116 -26.95 21.91 -0.61
CA SER A 116 -28.09 20.99 -0.58
C SER A 116 -27.63 19.55 -0.87
N ARG A 117 -28.26 18.56 -0.21
CA ARG A 117 -27.96 17.13 -0.42
C ARG A 117 -28.37 16.66 -1.82
N GLU A 118 -29.21 17.42 -2.50
CA GLU A 118 -29.74 17.15 -3.83
C GLU A 118 -28.87 17.74 -4.95
N ALA A 119 -27.83 18.52 -4.60
CA ALA A 119 -26.92 19.12 -5.56
C ALA A 119 -26.29 18.07 -6.48
N LYS A 120 -26.30 18.35 -7.79
CA LYS A 120 -25.68 17.51 -8.82
C LYS A 120 -24.39 18.17 -9.27
N LEU A 121 -23.26 17.55 -8.96
CA LEU A 121 -21.95 18.03 -9.36
C LEU A 121 -21.43 17.18 -10.52
N LYS A 122 -20.98 17.87 -11.57
CA LYS A 122 -20.35 17.21 -12.71
C LYS A 122 -19.05 16.53 -12.25
N ASP A 123 -18.82 15.31 -12.74
CA ASP A 123 -17.61 14.53 -12.46
C ASP A 123 -17.37 14.24 -10.95
N ILE A 124 -18.36 14.38 -10.07
CA ILE A 124 -18.28 13.93 -8.67
C ILE A 124 -19.42 12.96 -8.41
N GLY A 125 -19.10 11.75 -7.98
CA GLY A 125 -20.11 10.74 -7.62
C GLY A 125 -20.97 11.17 -6.44
N ARG A 126 -22.25 10.80 -6.43
CA ARG A 126 -23.22 11.18 -5.38
C ARG A 126 -22.74 10.77 -3.97
N ALA A 127 -22.25 9.54 -3.83
CA ALA A 127 -21.72 9.03 -2.57
C ALA A 127 -20.52 9.87 -2.07
N THR A 128 -19.55 10.14 -2.95
CA THR A 128 -18.39 10.98 -2.65
C THR A 128 -18.79 12.40 -2.23
N PHE A 129 -19.73 13.02 -2.97
CA PHE A 129 -20.24 14.36 -2.64
C PHE A 129 -20.87 14.39 -1.24
N LEU A 130 -21.83 13.49 -0.96
CA LEU A 130 -22.52 13.45 0.32
C LEU A 130 -21.54 13.22 1.49
N ARG A 131 -20.57 12.32 1.31
CA ARG A 131 -19.53 12.05 2.32
C ARG A 131 -18.73 13.30 2.63
N LEU A 132 -18.23 14.00 1.62
CA LEU A 132 -17.41 15.20 1.79
C LEU A 132 -18.21 16.38 2.34
N GLN A 133 -19.48 16.53 1.94
CA GLN A 133 -20.39 17.50 2.53
C GLN A 133 -20.58 17.25 4.02
N GLN A 134 -20.89 16.01 4.42
CA GLN A 134 -21.11 15.67 5.83
C GLN A 134 -19.84 15.80 6.67
N GLN A 135 -18.69 15.44 6.09
CA GLN A 135 -17.38 15.68 6.68
C GLN A 135 -17.16 17.18 6.93
N ALA A 136 -17.42 18.03 5.93
CA ALA A 136 -17.34 19.48 6.09
C ALA A 136 -18.32 19.99 7.16
N LYS A 137 -19.56 19.49 7.20
CA LYS A 137 -20.56 19.85 8.23
C LYS A 137 -20.07 19.57 9.65
N LEU A 138 -19.54 18.38 9.92
CA LEU A 138 -19.02 18.03 11.25
C LEU A 138 -17.85 18.93 11.66
N GLN A 139 -16.94 19.22 10.73
CA GLN A 139 -15.78 20.07 10.99
C GLN A 139 -16.17 21.53 11.23
N VAL A 140 -17.11 22.08 10.45
CA VAL A 140 -17.67 23.42 10.66
C VAL A 140 -18.38 23.52 12.01
N ARG A 141 -19.18 22.50 12.36
CA ARG A 141 -19.86 22.42 13.66
C ARG A 141 -18.85 22.44 14.82
N SER A 142 -17.82 21.61 14.75
CA SER A 142 -16.77 21.56 15.78
C SER A 142 -16.08 22.92 15.95
N ARG A 143 -15.76 23.62 14.85
CA ARG A 143 -15.19 24.98 14.91
C ARG A 143 -16.13 25.96 15.61
N ALA A 144 -17.43 25.92 15.30
CA ALA A 144 -18.43 26.76 15.95
C ALA A 144 -18.58 26.45 17.46
N GLU A 145 -18.36 25.20 17.86
CA GLU A 145 -18.35 24.74 19.26
C GLU A 145 -16.96 24.89 19.94
N GLY A 146 -16.12 25.82 19.47
CA GLY A 146 -14.82 26.11 20.09
C GLY A 146 -13.72 25.09 19.77
N SER A 147 -13.81 24.40 18.63
CA SER A 147 -12.89 23.35 18.20
C SER A 147 -12.84 22.13 19.14
N LYS A 148 -13.95 21.84 19.82
CA LYS A 148 -14.11 20.62 20.61
C LYS A 148 -14.00 19.39 19.69
N PRO A 149 -13.25 18.33 20.05
CA PRO A 149 -13.25 17.09 19.28
C PRO A 149 -14.66 16.49 19.22
N LEU A 150 -15.22 16.39 18.03
CA LEU A 150 -16.52 15.78 17.76
C LEU A 150 -16.34 14.58 16.83
N TYR A 151 -17.11 13.53 17.06
CA TYR A 151 -17.21 12.41 16.15
C TYR A 151 -18.66 12.02 15.93
N GLU A 152 -18.94 11.39 14.79
CA GLU A 152 -20.24 10.84 14.42
C GLU A 152 -20.04 9.43 13.88
N LEU A 153 -20.94 8.51 14.23
CA LEU A 153 -21.00 7.21 13.56
C LEU A 153 -21.45 7.39 12.11
N ILE A 154 -20.83 6.65 11.20
CA ILE A 154 -21.29 6.53 9.83
C ILE A 154 -22.47 5.54 9.85
N MET A 155 -23.70 6.03 9.70
CA MET A 155 -24.91 5.22 9.79
C MET A 155 -25.12 4.33 8.54
N ALA A 156 -25.85 3.22 8.72
CA ALA A 156 -26.08 2.21 7.69
C ALA A 156 -26.87 2.72 6.47
N ASP A 157 -27.67 3.78 6.59
CA ASP A 157 -28.37 4.42 5.46
C ASP A 157 -27.42 5.31 4.63
N GLU A 158 -26.48 6.00 5.29
CA GLU A 158 -25.36 6.67 4.63
C GLU A 158 -24.43 5.66 3.95
N ALA A 159 -24.29 4.44 4.49
CA ALA A 159 -23.56 3.33 3.89
C ALA A 159 -24.35 2.59 2.79
N GLY A 160 -25.68 2.48 2.91
CA GLY A 160 -26.55 1.88 1.89
C GLY A 160 -26.66 2.74 0.62
N VAL A 161 -26.47 4.07 0.75
CA VAL A 161 -26.22 4.96 -0.41
C VAL A 161 -24.81 4.75 -0.99
N ARG A 162 -23.84 4.26 -0.19
CA ARG A 162 -22.44 3.98 -0.60
C ARG A 162 -22.26 2.61 -1.25
N SER A 163 -23.14 1.66 -0.97
CA SER A 163 -23.07 0.29 -1.50
C SER A 163 -24.45 -0.35 -1.44
N GLN A 164 -25.06 -0.57 -2.60
CA GLN A 164 -26.28 -1.38 -2.72
C GLN A 164 -25.96 -2.89 -2.62
N SER A 165 -25.15 -3.29 -1.63
CA SER A 165 -25.04 -4.68 -1.21
C SER A 165 -25.95 -4.91 0.00
N ASP A 166 -26.27 -6.18 0.27
CA ASP A 166 -27.07 -6.62 1.42
C ASP A 166 -26.32 -6.29 2.73
N TYR A 167 -26.23 -5.01 3.10
CA TYR A 167 -25.50 -4.48 4.26
C TYR A 167 -26.18 -4.93 5.55
N LEU A 168 -25.47 -5.72 6.35
CA LEU A 168 -25.80 -5.87 7.76
C LEU A 168 -24.96 -4.85 8.54
N PRO A 169 -25.50 -4.05 9.46
CA PRO A 169 -24.71 -3.05 10.21
C PRO A 169 -23.44 -3.61 10.87
N ASP A 170 -23.42 -4.90 11.16
CA ASP A 170 -22.32 -5.57 11.85
C ASP A 170 -21.21 -6.13 10.92
N ASP A 171 -21.35 -6.18 9.58
CA ASP A 171 -20.30 -6.77 8.71
C ASP A 171 -19.24 -5.76 8.19
N HIS A 172 -19.33 -4.50 8.60
CA HIS A 172 -18.45 -3.39 8.21
C HIS A 172 -18.04 -2.52 9.40
N GLY A 173 -17.02 -1.67 9.20
CA GLY A 173 -16.55 -0.73 10.22
C GLY A 173 -16.21 -1.41 11.56
N LEU A 174 -16.88 -0.98 12.63
CA LEU A 174 -16.67 -1.48 13.99
C LEU A 174 -16.98 -2.97 14.10
N GLY A 175 -17.90 -3.51 13.29
CA GLY A 175 -18.21 -4.93 13.33
C GLY A 175 -17.09 -5.83 12.80
N LYS A 176 -16.20 -5.29 11.96
CA LYS A 176 -14.94 -5.96 11.53
C LYS A 176 -13.85 -5.92 12.59
N LEU A 177 -13.97 -5.08 13.62
CA LEU A 177 -13.01 -5.06 14.73
C LEU A 177 -13.17 -6.35 15.53
N PRO A 178 -12.11 -7.16 15.71
CA PRO A 178 -12.22 -8.40 16.47
C PRO A 178 -12.53 -8.13 17.95
N ASN A 179 -13.09 -9.15 18.60
CA ASN A 179 -13.15 -9.15 20.06
C ASN A 179 -11.73 -9.10 20.65
N PRO A 180 -11.50 -8.31 21.71
CA PRO A 180 -10.17 -8.18 22.31
C PRO A 180 -9.75 -9.52 22.93
N GLU A 181 -8.55 -9.98 22.59
CA GLU A 181 -8.02 -11.25 23.07
C GLU A 181 -6.80 -11.03 23.97
N ALA A 182 -6.57 -11.97 24.89
CA ALA A 182 -5.35 -11.99 25.67
C ALA A 182 -4.15 -12.20 24.73
N GLY A 183 -3.11 -11.39 24.91
CA GLY A 183 -1.92 -11.44 24.05
C GLY A 183 -2.08 -10.70 22.72
N ASP A 184 -3.09 -9.84 22.54
CA ASP A 184 -3.08 -8.92 21.39
C ASP A 184 -1.81 -8.06 21.35
N LEU A 185 -1.26 -7.89 20.15
CA LEU A 185 -0.03 -7.14 19.87
C LEU A 185 -0.37 -5.84 19.13
N PHE A 186 0.41 -4.78 19.36
CA PHE A 186 0.31 -3.49 18.67
C PHE A 186 1.64 -3.19 18.02
N PHE A 187 1.64 -2.90 16.72
CA PHE A 187 2.84 -2.93 15.90
C PHE A 187 2.98 -1.66 15.06
N ASP A 188 4.20 -1.14 15.02
CA ASP A 188 4.59 0.02 14.22
C ASP A 188 6.04 -0.14 13.74
N ILE A 189 6.39 0.54 12.64
CA ILE A 189 7.70 0.46 11.99
C ILE A 189 8.20 1.86 11.63
N GLU A 190 9.46 2.13 11.93
CA GLU A 190 10.18 3.30 11.43
C GLU A 190 11.20 2.89 10.37
N GLY A 191 11.29 3.67 9.29
CA GLY A 191 12.23 3.41 8.21
C GLY A 191 12.68 4.66 7.47
N ASP A 192 13.83 4.55 6.83
CA ASP A 192 14.48 5.64 6.10
C ASP A 192 14.23 5.52 4.58
N PRO A 193 13.40 6.41 4.00
CA PRO A 193 13.13 6.42 2.57
C PRO A 193 14.23 7.09 1.74
N LEU A 194 15.25 7.71 2.35
CA LEU A 194 16.28 8.49 1.65
C LEU A 194 17.43 7.62 1.12
N LEU A 195 17.53 6.38 1.59
CA LEU A 195 18.49 5.40 1.08
C LEU A 195 18.05 4.85 -0.29
N ASP A 196 19.05 4.61 -1.16
CA ASP A 196 18.85 3.94 -2.46
C ASP A 196 18.10 2.61 -2.29
N GLU A 197 18.48 1.85 -1.26
CA GLU A 197 17.69 0.75 -0.73
C GLU A 197 17.10 1.13 0.61
N LYS A 198 15.78 1.29 0.64
CA LYS A 198 15.02 1.58 1.85
C LYS A 198 15.37 0.63 3.00
N LEU A 199 15.65 1.20 4.16
CA LEU A 199 15.98 0.53 5.41
C LEU A 199 14.87 0.76 6.45
N GLU A 200 14.23 -0.29 6.93
CA GLU A 200 13.43 -0.26 8.15
C GLU A 200 14.37 -0.43 9.35
N TYR A 201 14.55 0.63 10.14
CA TYR A 201 15.56 0.66 11.21
C TYR A 201 15.00 0.34 12.60
N LEU A 202 13.69 0.42 12.82
CA LEU A 202 13.05 0.07 14.08
C LEU A 202 11.70 -0.61 13.85
N PHE A 203 11.54 -1.79 14.47
CA PHE A 203 10.26 -2.49 14.59
C PHE A 203 9.84 -2.50 16.06
N GLY A 204 8.70 -1.89 16.41
CA GLY A 204 8.23 -1.83 17.78
C GLY A 204 6.96 -2.64 17.99
N ILE A 205 6.92 -3.42 19.08
CA ILE A 205 5.72 -4.12 19.52
C ILE A 205 5.37 -3.72 20.95
N PHE A 206 4.13 -3.27 21.14
CA PHE A 206 3.52 -3.08 22.45
C PHE A 206 2.51 -4.19 22.75
N TYR A 207 2.53 -4.71 23.97
CA TYR A 207 1.69 -5.81 24.41
C TYR A 207 1.59 -5.86 25.94
N PHE A 208 0.77 -6.77 26.46
CA PHE A 208 0.65 -6.99 27.89
C PHE A 208 1.17 -8.39 28.27
N GLU A 209 2.01 -8.45 29.29
CA GLU A 209 2.42 -9.68 29.95
C GLU A 209 2.08 -9.58 31.43
N ALA A 210 1.34 -10.55 31.97
CA ALA A 210 0.85 -10.53 33.36
C ALA A 210 0.11 -9.22 33.77
N LYS A 211 -0.56 -8.56 32.81
CA LYS A 211 -1.25 -7.25 32.92
C LYS A 211 -0.33 -6.03 33.03
N GLU A 212 0.98 -6.20 32.86
CA GLU A 212 1.93 -5.09 32.78
C GLU A 212 2.18 -4.70 31.33
N GLU A 213 2.32 -3.39 31.07
CA GLU A 213 2.68 -2.85 29.76
C GLU A 213 4.10 -3.33 29.39
N GLN A 214 4.26 -3.93 28.23
CA GLN A 214 5.54 -4.36 27.67
C GLN A 214 5.76 -3.70 26.31
N TYR A 215 7.01 -3.33 26.06
CA TYR A 215 7.46 -2.85 24.77
C TYR A 215 8.72 -3.61 24.36
N ARG A 216 8.72 -4.11 23.12
CA ARG A 216 9.85 -4.81 22.53
C ARG A 216 10.21 -4.14 21.21
N SER A 217 11.44 -3.67 21.11
CA SER A 217 12.02 -3.09 19.90
C SER A 217 13.00 -4.06 19.23
N PHE A 218 13.05 -4.01 17.90
CA PHE A 218 14.07 -4.68 17.10
C PHE A 218 14.73 -3.63 16.21
N TRP A 219 16.02 -3.38 16.43
CA TRP A 219 16.78 -2.34 15.75
C TRP A 219 17.62 -2.89 14.59
N ALA A 220 17.79 -2.05 13.57
CA ALA A 220 18.65 -2.31 12.43
C ALA A 220 19.32 -1.02 11.93
N LEU A 221 20.65 -0.99 11.96
CA LEU A 221 21.45 0.16 11.51
C LEU A 221 22.14 -0.10 10.17
N SER A 222 21.84 -1.24 9.55
CA SER A 222 22.29 -1.63 8.21
C SER A 222 21.33 -2.63 7.58
N LEU A 223 21.41 -2.82 6.25
CA LEU A 223 20.60 -3.82 5.54
C LEU A 223 20.84 -5.26 6.04
N ALA A 224 22.04 -5.57 6.52
CA ALA A 224 22.35 -6.87 7.08
C ALA A 224 21.68 -7.06 8.47
N GLU A 225 21.60 -5.99 9.25
CA GLU A 225 20.88 -5.97 10.52
C GLU A 225 19.37 -5.96 10.32
N GLU A 226 18.84 -5.28 9.28
CA GLU A 226 17.41 -5.28 8.94
C GLU A 226 16.90 -6.70 8.71
N LYS A 227 17.67 -7.53 7.99
CA LYS A 227 17.36 -8.95 7.83
C LYS A 227 17.29 -9.69 9.17
N LYS A 228 18.24 -9.45 10.09
CA LYS A 228 18.29 -10.11 11.41
C LYS A 228 17.15 -9.64 12.32
N ALA A 229 16.89 -8.33 12.37
CA ALA A 229 15.81 -7.72 13.13
C ALA A 229 14.45 -8.25 12.66
N PHE A 230 14.24 -8.31 11.34
CA PHE A 230 13.02 -8.88 10.77
C PHE A 230 12.85 -10.36 11.11
N MET A 231 13.92 -11.16 11.07
CA MET A 231 13.86 -12.56 11.51
C MET A 231 13.49 -12.69 13.00
N GLY A 232 14.12 -11.89 13.87
CA GLY A 232 13.83 -11.89 15.30
C GLY A 232 12.40 -11.43 15.63
N LEU A 233 11.88 -10.44 14.89
CA LEU A 233 10.49 -10.01 14.97
C LEU A 233 9.53 -11.17 14.66
N MET A 234 9.78 -11.86 13.55
CA MET A 234 8.91 -12.96 13.11
C MET A 234 8.98 -14.16 14.05
N GLU A 235 10.15 -14.47 14.61
CA GLU A 235 10.32 -15.49 15.64
C GLU A 235 9.50 -15.16 16.89
N PHE A 236 9.60 -13.92 17.38
CA PHE A 236 8.79 -13.45 18.51
C PHE A 236 7.29 -13.58 18.25
N ILE A 237 6.81 -13.12 17.09
CA ILE A 237 5.38 -13.20 16.72
C ILE A 237 4.91 -14.66 16.67
N GLU A 238 5.71 -15.57 16.10
CA GLU A 238 5.37 -16.99 16.05
C GLU A 238 5.28 -17.63 17.43
N GLU A 239 6.28 -17.40 18.29
CA GLU A 239 6.26 -17.91 19.67
C GLU A 239 5.09 -17.35 20.46
N HIS A 240 4.79 -16.06 20.27
CA HIS A 240 3.67 -15.40 20.91
C HIS A 240 2.32 -16.01 20.49
N PHE A 241 2.12 -16.24 19.19
CA PHE A 241 0.88 -16.88 18.71
C PHE A 241 0.79 -18.38 19.02
N ARG A 242 1.88 -19.08 19.33
CA ARG A 242 1.79 -20.42 19.92
C ARG A 242 1.18 -20.38 21.32
N LYS A 243 1.49 -19.34 22.11
CA LYS A 243 0.91 -19.11 23.46
C LYS A 243 -0.49 -18.52 23.41
N PHE A 244 -0.75 -17.62 22.46
CA PHE A 244 -2.01 -16.91 22.29
C PHE A 244 -2.58 -17.09 20.86
N PRO A 245 -3.13 -18.27 20.52
CA PRO A 245 -3.56 -18.57 19.15
C PRO A 245 -4.67 -17.67 18.60
N LYS A 246 -5.45 -17.03 19.46
CA LYS A 246 -6.55 -16.13 19.07
C LYS A 246 -6.13 -14.67 18.91
N ALA A 247 -4.99 -14.28 19.50
CA ALA A 247 -4.50 -12.91 19.45
C ALA A 247 -4.34 -12.39 18.02
N ARG A 248 -4.44 -11.07 17.87
CA ARG A 248 -4.24 -10.31 16.64
C ARG A 248 -3.09 -9.33 16.80
N ILE A 249 -2.57 -8.85 15.67
CA ILE A 249 -1.64 -7.72 15.60
C ILE A 249 -2.41 -6.53 15.04
N TYR A 250 -2.52 -5.46 15.81
CA TYR A 250 -3.13 -4.21 15.39
C TYR A 250 -2.05 -3.24 14.92
N HIS A 251 -2.30 -2.57 13.81
CA HIS A 251 -1.42 -1.56 13.25
C HIS A 251 -2.27 -0.44 12.67
N TYR A 252 -1.65 0.65 12.22
CA TYR A 252 -2.35 1.85 11.79
C TYR A 252 -1.94 2.25 10.37
N ALA A 253 -2.81 1.95 9.40
CA ALA A 253 -2.63 2.07 7.95
C ALA A 253 -1.83 0.91 7.33
N SER A 254 -1.68 0.92 6.00
CA SER A 254 -1.19 -0.26 5.26
C SER A 254 0.33 -0.49 5.36
N TYR A 255 1.08 0.47 5.90
CA TYR A 255 2.53 0.51 5.80
C TYR A 255 3.20 -0.71 6.43
N GLU A 256 2.77 -1.10 7.63
CA GLU A 256 3.34 -2.25 8.36
C GLU A 256 3.08 -3.54 7.60
N LYS A 257 1.85 -3.73 7.11
CA LYS A 257 1.46 -4.88 6.27
C LYS A 257 2.34 -4.96 5.02
N ASP A 258 2.55 -3.83 4.35
CA ASP A 258 3.36 -3.75 3.13
C ASP A 258 4.86 -3.92 3.41
N ALA A 259 5.36 -3.49 4.57
CA ALA A 259 6.72 -3.71 5.00
C ALA A 259 6.99 -5.19 5.29
N LEU A 260 6.13 -5.89 6.04
CA LEU A 260 6.29 -7.33 6.29
C LEU A 260 6.32 -8.14 4.98
N ARG A 261 5.43 -7.79 4.05
CA ARG A 261 5.38 -8.34 2.69
C ARG A 261 6.68 -8.08 1.92
N ARG A 262 7.13 -6.81 1.87
CA ARG A 262 8.36 -6.40 1.18
C ARG A 262 9.59 -7.08 1.77
N LEU A 263 9.77 -7.08 3.08
CA LEU A 263 10.94 -7.63 3.77
C LEU A 263 11.04 -9.15 3.61
N SER A 264 9.92 -9.87 3.74
CA SER A 264 9.91 -11.32 3.53
C SER A 264 10.31 -11.70 2.10
N ASN A 265 9.91 -10.91 1.10
CA ASN A 265 10.33 -11.12 -0.29
C ASN A 265 11.76 -10.64 -0.58
N LYS A 266 12.15 -9.46 -0.08
CA LYS A 266 13.48 -8.86 -0.24
C LYS A 266 14.57 -9.82 0.27
N TYR A 267 14.33 -10.44 1.42
CA TYR A 267 15.32 -11.32 2.06
C TYR A 267 15.11 -12.81 1.85
N GLY A 268 13.95 -13.23 1.32
CA GLY A 268 13.59 -14.64 1.18
C GLY A 268 13.49 -15.37 2.51
N VAL A 269 13.08 -14.68 3.59
CA VAL A 269 12.94 -15.25 4.95
C VAL A 269 11.54 -15.03 5.51
N SER A 270 11.10 -15.91 6.41
CA SER A 270 9.81 -15.82 7.11
C SER A 270 8.57 -15.68 6.21
N GLN A 271 8.67 -16.06 4.93
CA GLN A 271 7.61 -15.88 3.95
C GLN A 271 6.36 -16.69 4.28
N ALA A 272 6.53 -17.93 4.74
CA ALA A 272 5.42 -18.78 5.17
C ALA A 272 4.68 -18.18 6.37
N SER A 273 5.44 -17.58 7.30
CA SER A 273 4.93 -16.93 8.50
C SER A 273 4.11 -15.69 8.14
N VAL A 274 4.64 -14.81 7.28
CA VAL A 274 3.89 -13.64 6.77
C VAL A 274 2.64 -14.06 6.00
N ASP A 275 2.75 -15.06 5.12
CA ASP A 275 1.58 -15.59 4.40
C ASP A 275 0.52 -16.15 5.37
N ASN A 276 0.94 -16.79 6.46
CA ASN A 276 0.05 -17.31 7.49
C ASN A 276 -0.65 -16.17 8.27
N LEU A 277 0.07 -15.08 8.57
CA LEU A 277 -0.54 -13.89 9.17
C LEU A 277 -1.64 -13.30 8.29
N LEU A 278 -1.34 -13.13 6.99
CA LEU A 278 -2.28 -12.56 6.02
C LEU A 278 -3.50 -13.46 5.82
N ARG A 279 -3.30 -14.77 5.62
CA ARG A 279 -4.39 -15.73 5.38
C ARG A 279 -5.36 -15.86 6.56
N ASN A 280 -4.83 -15.84 7.78
CA ASN A 280 -5.64 -15.91 9.00
C ASN A 280 -6.11 -14.54 9.48
N LYS A 281 -5.98 -13.48 8.65
CA LYS A 281 -6.38 -12.11 8.98
C LYS A 281 -5.85 -11.65 10.35
N LYS A 282 -4.60 -12.02 10.66
CA LYS A 282 -3.97 -11.69 11.95
C LYS A 282 -3.61 -10.22 12.10
N LEU A 283 -3.38 -9.54 10.98
CA LEU A 283 -3.09 -8.11 10.93
C LEU A 283 -4.41 -7.34 10.80
N ILE A 284 -4.68 -6.45 11.76
CA ILE A 284 -5.87 -5.61 11.83
C ILE A 284 -5.47 -4.16 11.61
N ASP A 285 -5.90 -3.61 10.48
CA ASP A 285 -5.70 -2.21 10.15
C ASP A 285 -6.77 -1.34 10.82
N LEU A 286 -6.39 -0.68 11.92
CA LEU A 286 -7.30 0.22 12.64
C LEU A 286 -7.62 1.49 11.85
N TYR A 287 -6.79 1.91 10.91
CA TYR A 287 -7.08 3.08 10.06
C TYR A 287 -8.32 2.82 9.22
N GLN A 288 -8.41 1.66 8.57
CA GLN A 288 -9.57 1.30 7.77
C GLN A 288 -10.83 1.19 8.63
N ILE A 289 -10.74 0.55 9.80
CA ILE A 289 -11.86 0.43 10.74
C ILE A 289 -12.36 1.82 11.14
N VAL A 290 -11.48 2.75 11.52
CA VAL A 290 -11.87 4.12 11.87
C VAL A 290 -12.58 4.80 10.69
N ARG A 291 -11.97 4.75 9.50
CA ARG A 291 -12.48 5.42 8.28
C ARG A 291 -13.87 4.93 7.87
N ASP A 292 -14.12 3.65 8.06
CA ASP A 292 -15.40 3.01 7.71
C ASP A 292 -16.47 3.22 8.80
N SER A 293 -16.05 3.48 10.04
CA SER A 293 -16.95 3.51 11.20
C SER A 293 -17.36 4.91 11.61
N ILE A 294 -16.42 5.84 11.60
CA ILE A 294 -16.60 7.14 12.25
C ILE A 294 -16.09 8.28 11.38
N ARG A 295 -16.82 9.38 11.49
CA ARG A 295 -16.42 10.68 11.00
C ARG A 295 -15.89 11.49 12.18
N ILE A 296 -14.73 12.12 12.03
CA ILE A 296 -14.14 12.96 13.08
C ILE A 296 -14.06 14.41 12.63
N SER A 297 -14.09 15.36 13.57
CA SER A 297 -13.98 16.80 13.30
C SER A 297 -12.57 17.28 13.01
N GLU A 298 -11.58 16.40 13.14
CA GLU A 298 -10.19 16.70 12.83
C GLU A 298 -9.93 16.75 11.32
N PRO A 299 -8.95 17.56 10.86
CA PRO A 299 -8.66 17.71 9.43
C PRO A 299 -8.11 16.44 8.78
N ARG A 300 -7.58 15.49 9.57
CA ARG A 300 -6.96 14.26 9.08
C ARG A 300 -7.27 13.10 10.02
N TYR A 301 -7.17 11.90 9.48
CA TYR A 301 -7.25 10.64 10.23
C TYR A 301 -5.84 10.14 10.56
N SER A 302 -4.93 11.01 11.00
CA SER A 302 -3.67 10.53 11.58
C SER A 302 -3.92 10.07 13.01
N ILE A 303 -3.08 9.18 13.53
CA ILE A 303 -3.21 8.72 14.93
C ILE A 303 -3.18 9.91 15.90
N LYS A 304 -2.34 10.91 15.65
CA LYS A 304 -2.26 12.15 16.44
C LYS A 304 -3.53 12.99 16.44
N ASN A 305 -4.25 13.00 15.33
CA ASN A 305 -5.56 13.66 15.29
C ASN A 305 -6.58 12.87 16.13
N LEU A 306 -6.53 11.54 16.08
CA LEU A 306 -7.41 10.68 16.86
C LEU A 306 -7.14 10.71 18.36
N GLU A 307 -5.89 10.93 18.78
CA GLU A 307 -5.51 11.03 20.20
C GLU A 307 -6.34 12.04 20.99
N LYS A 308 -6.82 13.11 20.34
CA LYS A 308 -7.69 14.11 20.97
C LYS A 308 -8.98 13.53 21.54
N PHE A 309 -9.42 12.36 21.07
CA PHE A 309 -10.65 11.70 21.50
C PHE A 309 -10.44 10.72 22.67
N TYR A 310 -9.20 10.32 22.96
CA TYR A 310 -8.83 9.41 24.05
C TYR A 310 -7.59 9.91 24.82
N LEU A 311 -7.40 11.23 24.83
CA LEU A 311 -6.22 11.88 25.39
C LEU A 311 -6.07 11.64 26.90
N GLU A 312 -7.20 11.53 27.61
CA GLU A 312 -7.24 11.26 29.05
C GLU A 312 -6.58 9.90 29.38
N ASP A 313 -6.68 8.92 28.49
CA ASP A 313 -6.11 7.60 28.67
C ASP A 313 -4.62 7.52 28.26
N VAL A 314 -4.23 8.21 27.17
CA VAL A 314 -2.85 8.16 26.64
C VAL A 314 -1.91 9.08 27.41
N GLY A 315 -2.42 10.22 27.91
CA GLY A 315 -1.61 11.31 28.44
C GLY A 315 -1.03 12.20 27.35
N LYS A 316 -0.46 13.35 27.74
CA LYS A 316 0.22 14.24 26.78
C LYS A 316 1.51 13.59 26.28
N ARG A 317 1.76 13.68 24.96
CA ARG A 317 3.04 13.26 24.37
C ARG A 317 4.18 14.13 24.93
N THR A 318 5.36 13.55 25.05
CA THR A 318 6.59 14.28 25.41
C THR A 318 7.27 14.78 24.12
N ASP A 319 7.28 16.09 23.90
CA ASP A 319 7.45 16.80 22.61
C ASP A 319 8.86 16.80 21.94
N SER A 320 9.62 15.70 21.86
CA SER A 320 10.91 15.72 21.10
C SER A 320 10.79 15.33 19.62
N VAL A 321 9.89 14.40 19.27
CA VAL A 321 9.64 13.93 17.90
C VAL A 321 8.14 14.00 17.65
N THR A 322 7.72 14.76 16.63
CA THR A 322 6.29 15.08 16.44
C THR A 322 5.66 14.36 15.26
N ASN A 323 6.44 13.68 14.40
CA ASN A 323 5.96 12.93 13.25
C ASN A 323 7.04 11.98 12.69
N GLY A 324 6.66 11.06 11.80
CA GLY A 324 7.60 10.10 11.18
C GLY A 324 8.66 10.73 10.27
N SER A 325 8.46 11.94 9.73
CA SER A 325 9.55 12.64 9.03
C SER A 325 10.61 13.18 10.00
N ASP A 326 10.24 13.48 11.24
CA ASP A 326 11.20 13.86 12.28
C ASP A 326 12.07 12.66 12.70
N SER A 327 11.51 11.43 12.73
CA SER A 327 12.29 10.21 13.03
C SER A 327 13.35 9.94 11.95
N VAL A 328 13.01 10.14 10.67
CA VAL A 328 13.97 10.08 9.55
C VAL A 328 15.08 11.12 9.69
N ILE A 329 14.72 12.38 10.01
CA ILE A 329 15.71 13.44 10.22
C ILE A 329 16.66 13.08 11.38
N PHE A 330 16.12 12.55 12.48
CA PHE A 330 16.93 12.19 13.65
C PHE A 330 17.84 11.00 13.35
N PHE A 331 17.38 10.05 12.53
CA PHE A 331 18.19 8.93 12.07
C PHE A 331 19.35 9.41 11.18
N GLU A 332 19.10 10.31 10.24
CA GLU A 332 20.16 10.90 9.41
C GLU A 332 21.15 11.73 10.23
N MET A 333 20.67 12.53 11.19
CA MET A 333 21.55 13.24 12.12
C MET A 333 22.42 12.29 12.94
N TRP A 334 21.87 11.15 13.38
CA TRP A 334 22.64 10.11 14.05
C TRP A 334 23.76 9.57 13.15
N ARG A 335 23.45 9.24 11.88
CA ARG A 335 24.43 8.74 10.90
C ARG A 335 25.54 9.75 10.63
N GLU A 336 25.19 11.01 10.43
CA GLU A 336 26.16 12.09 10.23
C GLU A 336 27.05 12.32 11.45
N SER A 337 26.48 12.19 12.65
CA SER A 337 27.23 12.40 13.91
C SER A 337 28.24 11.29 14.22
N GLY A 338 28.11 10.11 13.61
CA GLY A 338 28.90 8.92 13.95
C GLY A 338 28.62 8.39 15.36
N GLY A 339 27.46 8.72 15.93
CA GLY A 339 27.05 8.31 17.27
C GLY A 339 26.89 6.79 17.42
N ASP A 340 27.01 6.29 18.65
CA ASP A 340 26.78 4.87 18.93
C ASP A 340 25.27 4.53 19.06
N GLN A 341 24.97 3.26 19.35
CA GLN A 341 23.60 2.75 19.54
C GLN A 341 22.85 3.39 20.71
N ASN A 342 23.55 4.05 21.65
CA ASN A 342 22.96 4.68 22.82
C ASN A 342 22.73 6.19 22.62
N SER A 343 22.87 6.69 21.38
CA SER A 343 22.63 8.09 21.07
C SER A 343 21.24 8.55 21.47
N ARG A 344 21.16 9.79 21.96
CA ARG A 344 19.89 10.45 22.27
C ARG A 344 18.92 10.45 21.07
N PHE A 345 19.43 10.53 19.84
CA PHE A 345 18.60 10.46 18.64
C PHE A 345 17.83 9.14 18.53
N LEU A 346 18.52 8.01 18.74
CA LEU A 346 17.88 6.69 18.68
C LEU A 346 16.90 6.48 19.85
N GLN A 347 17.24 6.98 21.04
CA GLN A 347 16.32 6.95 22.19
C GLN A 347 15.05 7.78 21.96
N ASP A 348 15.17 8.94 21.30
CA ASP A 348 14.03 9.79 20.96
C ASP A 348 13.16 9.14 19.88
N ILE A 349 13.76 8.46 18.89
CA ILE A 349 13.04 7.62 17.91
C ILE A 349 12.32 6.46 18.61
N GLU A 350 12.97 5.74 19.53
CA GLU A 350 12.35 4.62 20.25
C GLU A 350 11.13 5.08 21.08
N ARG A 351 11.28 6.23 21.76
CA ARG A 351 10.20 6.84 22.54
C ARG A 351 9.03 7.25 21.65
N TYR A 352 9.32 7.77 20.48
CA TYR A 352 8.30 8.15 19.49
C TYR A 352 7.50 6.92 19.04
N ASN A 353 8.20 5.87 18.63
CA ASN A 353 7.59 4.62 18.19
C ASN A 353 6.75 3.98 19.32
N LEU A 354 7.29 3.92 20.55
CA LEU A 354 6.54 3.48 21.74
C LEU A 354 5.23 4.26 21.93
N GLN A 355 5.27 5.58 21.77
CA GLN A 355 4.05 6.39 21.88
C GLN A 355 3.03 6.02 20.80
N ASP A 356 3.44 5.77 19.55
CA ASP A 356 2.53 5.42 18.45
C ASP A 356 1.93 4.00 18.62
N VAL A 357 2.72 2.99 18.99
CA VAL A 357 2.16 1.64 19.28
C VAL A 357 1.24 1.65 20.49
N ARG A 358 1.57 2.42 21.53
CA ARG A 358 0.72 2.58 22.72
C ARG A 358 -0.56 3.33 22.37
N SER A 359 -0.48 4.38 21.57
CA SER A 359 -1.65 5.11 21.06
C SER A 359 -2.57 4.21 20.23
N THR A 360 -2.00 3.29 19.44
CA THR A 360 -2.76 2.28 18.68
C THR A 360 -3.58 1.36 19.60
N TYR A 361 -3.04 0.99 20.77
CA TYR A 361 -3.79 0.26 21.80
C TYR A 361 -4.98 1.05 22.36
N PHE A 362 -4.77 2.32 22.71
CA PHE A 362 -5.84 3.16 23.24
C PHE A 362 -6.90 3.50 22.18
N LEU A 363 -6.49 3.68 20.92
CA LEU A 363 -7.42 3.77 19.79
C LEU A 363 -8.31 2.52 19.73
N ARG A 364 -7.72 1.32 19.79
CA ARG A 364 -8.50 0.07 19.80
C ARG A 364 -9.48 0.01 20.97
N ARG A 365 -9.07 0.46 22.17
CA ARG A 365 -9.96 0.52 23.34
C ARG A 365 -11.11 1.50 23.13
N TRP A 366 -10.83 2.69 22.62
CA TRP A 366 -11.84 3.71 22.34
C TRP A 366 -12.87 3.24 21.31
N LEU A 367 -12.43 2.59 20.23
CA LEU A 367 -13.32 2.00 19.22
C LEU A 367 -14.26 0.94 19.84
N ILE A 368 -13.75 0.09 20.74
CA ILE A 368 -14.57 -0.89 21.46
C ILE A 368 -15.61 -0.20 22.37
N GLN A 369 -15.25 0.91 23.02
CA GLN A 369 -16.20 1.68 23.83
C GLN A 369 -17.32 2.26 22.98
N ILE A 370 -16.99 2.80 21.79
CA ILE A 370 -17.99 3.29 20.83
C ILE A 370 -18.92 2.16 20.41
N ALA A 371 -18.38 1.00 20.03
CA ALA A 371 -19.19 -0.15 19.62
C ALA A 371 -20.16 -0.57 20.73
N LYS A 372 -19.68 -0.68 21.97
CA LYS A 372 -20.51 -1.02 23.14
C LYS A 372 -21.59 0.02 23.42
N ALA A 373 -21.26 1.31 23.32
CA ALA A 373 -22.21 2.40 23.58
C ALA A 373 -23.34 2.49 22.54
N ASN A 374 -23.18 1.83 21.39
CA ASN A 374 -24.15 1.84 20.29
C ASN A 374 -24.65 0.43 19.94
N ASP A 375 -24.47 -0.54 20.84
CA ASP A 375 -24.92 -1.92 20.69
C ASP A 375 -24.45 -2.62 19.40
N ILE A 376 -23.24 -2.28 18.91
CA ILE A 376 -22.63 -2.88 17.72
C ILE A 376 -21.86 -4.15 18.10
N SER A 377 -22.12 -5.26 17.41
CA SER A 377 -21.44 -6.52 17.65
C SER A 377 -20.06 -6.55 16.99
N LEU A 378 -19.04 -6.98 17.73
CA LEU A 378 -17.65 -7.09 17.25
C LEU A 378 -17.34 -8.47 16.66
N GLY A 379 -16.41 -8.53 15.72
CA GLY A 379 -15.86 -9.77 15.17
C GLY A 379 -16.81 -10.51 14.22
N VAL A 380 -17.71 -9.80 13.57
CA VAL A 380 -18.64 -10.42 12.61
C VAL A 380 -17.89 -10.79 11.33
N GLY A 381 -18.09 -12.03 10.87
CA GLY A 381 -17.39 -12.59 9.70
C GLY A 381 -16.03 -13.25 10.01
N ASP A 382 -15.64 -13.40 11.28
CA ASP A 382 -14.42 -14.14 11.67
C ASP A 382 -14.56 -15.67 11.54
N ASP A 383 -15.78 -16.21 11.56
CA ASP A 383 -16.03 -17.66 11.64
C ASP A 383 -16.04 -18.40 10.30
N ASP A 384 -16.21 -17.72 9.16
CA ASP A 384 -16.40 -18.35 7.84
C ASP A 384 -15.13 -18.97 7.23
N ASN A 385 -13.96 -18.78 7.86
CA ASN A 385 -12.67 -19.13 7.25
C ASN A 385 -12.09 -20.50 7.67
N LYS A 386 -12.79 -21.27 8.51
CA LYS A 386 -12.27 -22.54 9.05
C LYS A 386 -12.12 -23.65 7.99
N ASN A 387 -12.96 -23.68 6.95
CA ASN A 387 -12.98 -24.80 5.99
C ASN A 387 -12.07 -24.58 4.76
N VAL A 388 -12.00 -23.36 4.21
CA VAL A 388 -11.16 -23.06 3.01
C VAL A 388 -9.67 -23.00 3.34
N ALA A 389 -9.32 -22.63 4.59
CA ALA A 389 -7.93 -22.60 5.05
C ALA A 389 -7.27 -24.00 5.09
N SER A 390 -8.06 -25.08 5.22
CA SER A 390 -7.54 -26.45 5.40
C SER A 390 -6.90 -27.02 4.13
N GLU A 391 -7.58 -26.96 2.97
CA GLU A 391 -7.08 -27.50 1.70
C GLU A 391 -5.94 -26.66 1.09
N ILE A 392 -6.06 -25.32 1.15
CA ILE A 392 -5.02 -24.40 0.64
C ILE A 392 -3.74 -24.47 1.51
N SER A 393 -3.88 -24.76 2.81
CA SER A 393 -2.78 -25.00 3.74
C SER A 393 -1.99 -26.25 3.36
N GLU A 394 -2.64 -27.32 2.91
CA GLU A 394 -1.95 -28.56 2.59
C GLU A 394 -1.09 -28.46 1.32
N ARG A 395 -1.61 -27.81 0.26
CA ARG A 395 -0.82 -27.53 -0.95
C ARG A 395 0.37 -26.62 -0.65
N ALA A 396 0.18 -25.60 0.19
CA ALA A 396 1.26 -24.71 0.62
C ALA A 396 2.32 -25.44 1.45
N LYS A 397 1.90 -26.34 2.37
CA LYS A 397 2.80 -27.20 3.15
C LYS A 397 3.60 -28.16 2.27
N ARG A 398 2.96 -28.80 1.27
CA ARG A 398 3.65 -29.67 0.32
C ARG A 398 4.73 -28.91 -0.45
N TYR A 399 4.39 -27.75 -1.00
CA TYR A 399 5.35 -26.90 -1.69
C TYR A 399 6.51 -26.47 -0.77
N ALA A 400 6.23 -26.01 0.45
CA ALA A 400 7.27 -25.59 1.39
C ALA A 400 8.21 -26.75 1.76
N LYS A 401 7.64 -27.95 1.96
CA LYS A 401 8.41 -29.18 2.20
C LYS A 401 9.29 -29.53 1.00
N GLU A 402 8.76 -29.46 -0.21
CA GLU A 402 9.51 -29.73 -1.44
C GLU A 402 10.65 -28.72 -1.63
N LEU A 403 10.38 -27.42 -1.43
CA LEU A 403 11.39 -26.36 -1.46
C LEU A 403 12.52 -26.61 -0.46
N ALA A 404 12.19 -27.00 0.77
CA ALA A 404 13.20 -27.32 1.79
C ALA A 404 14.03 -28.54 1.41
N ILE A 405 13.40 -29.61 0.89
CA ILE A 405 14.10 -30.84 0.48
C ILE A 405 15.07 -30.55 -0.67
N VAL A 406 14.60 -29.90 -1.73
CA VAL A 406 15.44 -29.63 -2.92
C VAL A 406 16.54 -28.63 -2.58
N THR A 407 16.24 -27.57 -1.83
CA THR A 407 17.25 -26.60 -1.37
C THR A 407 18.32 -27.25 -0.50
N HIS A 408 17.94 -28.12 0.44
CA HIS A 408 18.90 -28.84 1.29
C HIS A 408 19.81 -29.76 0.46
N LYS A 409 19.23 -30.51 -0.49
CA LYS A 409 19.99 -31.35 -1.41
C LYS A 409 21.02 -30.53 -2.19
N LEU A 410 20.58 -29.45 -2.85
CA LEU A 410 21.46 -28.60 -3.66
C LEU A 410 22.57 -27.96 -2.82
N ASN A 411 22.28 -27.47 -1.60
CA ASN A 411 23.29 -26.92 -0.69
C ASN A 411 24.35 -27.96 -0.29
N LYS A 412 23.92 -29.20 -0.01
CA LYS A 412 24.85 -30.29 0.30
C LYS A 412 25.78 -30.60 -0.89
N GLU A 413 25.24 -30.59 -2.10
CA GLU A 413 26.02 -30.80 -3.33
C GLU A 413 26.98 -29.63 -3.61
N ILE A 414 26.59 -28.39 -3.32
CA ILE A 414 27.48 -27.21 -3.42
C ILE A 414 28.66 -27.34 -2.45
N GLN A 415 28.41 -27.74 -1.20
CA GLN A 415 29.46 -27.92 -0.18
C GLN A 415 30.48 -29.02 -0.53
N GLN A 416 30.09 -29.97 -1.39
CA GLN A 416 30.96 -31.03 -1.89
C GLN A 416 31.83 -30.60 -3.09
N SER A 417 31.57 -29.42 -3.66
CA SER A 417 32.34 -28.88 -4.78
C SER A 417 33.49 -27.99 -4.28
N GLU A 418 34.73 -28.31 -4.66
CA GLU A 418 35.93 -27.53 -4.29
C GLU A 418 35.87 -26.06 -4.75
N ASN A 419 35.20 -25.77 -5.87
CA ASN A 419 35.09 -24.44 -6.47
C ASN A 419 33.68 -23.83 -6.34
N GLY A 420 32.84 -24.39 -5.46
CA GLY A 420 31.41 -24.10 -5.42
C GLY A 420 30.67 -24.58 -6.68
N ASP A 421 29.38 -24.26 -6.80
CA ASP A 421 28.57 -24.61 -7.96
C ASP A 421 27.59 -23.49 -8.31
N PRO A 422 27.98 -22.57 -9.23
CA PRO A 422 27.12 -21.45 -9.64
C PRO A 422 25.76 -21.88 -10.19
N LEU A 423 25.69 -23.02 -10.90
CA LEU A 423 24.45 -23.53 -11.46
C LEU A 423 23.47 -23.89 -10.34
N ARG A 424 23.94 -24.64 -9.34
CA ARG A 424 23.11 -25.06 -8.20
C ARG A 424 22.73 -23.87 -7.33
N SER A 425 23.62 -22.91 -7.14
CA SER A 425 23.30 -21.65 -6.43
C SER A 425 22.18 -20.88 -7.13
N THR A 426 22.31 -20.65 -8.45
CA THR A 426 21.24 -20.00 -9.23
C THR A 426 19.95 -20.81 -9.20
N LEU A 427 20.03 -22.13 -9.19
CA LEU A 427 18.84 -22.98 -9.13
C LEU A 427 18.09 -22.82 -7.81
N ILE A 428 18.81 -22.74 -6.68
CA ILE A 428 18.22 -22.42 -5.38
C ILE A 428 17.46 -21.09 -5.44
N ASP A 429 18.05 -20.07 -6.05
CA ASP A 429 17.40 -18.76 -6.22
C ASP A 429 16.13 -18.85 -7.06
N LEU A 430 16.13 -19.71 -8.09
CA LEU A 430 15.02 -19.90 -9.03
C LEU A 430 13.88 -20.77 -8.51
N LEU A 431 14.11 -21.69 -7.57
CA LEU A 431 13.09 -22.65 -7.09
C LEU A 431 11.81 -21.95 -6.63
N ASP A 432 11.94 -20.83 -5.93
CA ASP A 432 10.81 -20.07 -5.42
C ASP A 432 10.49 -18.80 -6.23
N PHE A 433 11.22 -18.54 -7.32
CA PHE A 433 11.12 -17.30 -8.09
C PHE A 433 9.68 -17.00 -8.54
N TYR A 434 9.05 -17.92 -9.27
CA TYR A 434 7.70 -17.67 -9.82
C TYR A 434 6.65 -17.46 -8.74
N LYS A 435 6.76 -18.17 -7.61
CA LYS A 435 5.84 -17.99 -6.49
C LYS A 435 6.03 -16.62 -5.83
N ARG A 436 7.27 -16.15 -5.68
CA ARG A 436 7.56 -14.79 -5.21
C ARG A 436 7.05 -13.72 -6.16
N ASP A 437 7.21 -13.95 -7.47
CA ASP A 437 6.75 -13.04 -8.52
C ASP A 437 5.22 -12.91 -8.57
N GLU A 438 4.48 -13.98 -8.26
CA GLU A 438 3.02 -13.96 -8.16
C GLU A 438 2.47 -13.23 -6.92
N LYS A 439 3.24 -13.16 -5.82
CA LYS A 439 2.76 -12.64 -4.53
C LYS A 439 2.20 -11.21 -4.61
N PRO A 440 2.89 -10.21 -5.21
CA PRO A 440 2.35 -8.86 -5.32
C PRO A 440 0.98 -8.80 -6.00
N GLN A 441 0.75 -9.62 -7.02
CA GLN A 441 -0.53 -9.66 -7.73
C GLN A 441 -1.64 -10.26 -6.86
N TRP A 442 -1.32 -11.31 -6.10
CA TRP A 442 -2.24 -11.88 -5.10
C TRP A 442 -2.56 -10.92 -3.96
N TRP A 443 -1.54 -10.27 -3.39
CA TRP A 443 -1.73 -9.26 -2.35
C TRP A 443 -2.64 -8.14 -2.83
N SER A 444 -2.34 -7.60 -4.01
CA SER A 444 -3.15 -6.56 -4.64
C SER A 444 -4.60 -7.02 -4.88
N TYR A 445 -4.81 -8.28 -5.28
CA TYR A 445 -6.15 -8.87 -5.40
C TYR A 445 -6.94 -8.91 -4.08
N PHE A 446 -6.32 -9.34 -2.99
CA PHE A 446 -6.98 -9.38 -1.69
C PHE A 446 -7.17 -7.98 -1.09
N ASP A 447 -6.19 -7.09 -1.25
CA ASP A 447 -6.28 -5.71 -0.80
C ASP A 447 -7.47 -4.99 -1.47
N ARG A 448 -7.68 -5.17 -2.78
CA ARG A 448 -8.87 -4.61 -3.47
C ARG A 448 -10.19 -5.09 -2.86
N LYS A 449 -10.26 -6.35 -2.42
CA LYS A 449 -11.47 -6.92 -1.79
C LYS A 449 -11.70 -6.38 -0.38
N GLU A 450 -10.63 -6.04 0.35
CA GLU A 450 -10.71 -5.45 1.69
C GLU A 450 -11.22 -3.99 1.64
N LEU A 451 -10.93 -3.28 0.55
CA LEU A 451 -11.29 -1.88 0.36
C LEU A 451 -12.77 -1.67 0.04
N THR A 452 -13.26 -0.49 0.42
CA THR A 452 -14.56 0.07 0.05
C THR A 452 -14.60 0.50 -1.42
N SER A 453 -15.79 0.70 -1.98
CA SER A 453 -15.95 1.25 -3.33
C SER A 453 -15.26 2.61 -3.47
N GLU A 454 -15.32 3.44 -2.43
CA GLU A 454 -14.68 4.75 -2.40
C GLU A 454 -13.16 4.66 -2.51
N ASP A 455 -12.55 3.76 -1.75
CA ASP A 455 -11.10 3.60 -1.78
C ASP A 455 -10.65 2.95 -3.10
N ARG A 456 -11.49 2.11 -3.71
CA ARG A 456 -11.25 1.53 -5.05
C ARG A 456 -11.27 2.57 -6.17
N VAL A 457 -12.07 3.65 -6.07
CA VAL A 457 -12.07 4.76 -7.06
C VAL A 457 -10.69 5.41 -7.20
N GLU A 458 -9.90 5.40 -6.13
CA GLU A 458 -8.57 6.02 -6.12
C GLU A 458 -7.47 5.07 -6.63
N ARG A 459 -7.79 3.79 -6.85
CA ARG A 459 -6.83 2.80 -7.33
C ARG A 459 -6.82 2.72 -8.84
N GLU A 460 -5.62 2.74 -9.40
CA GLU A 460 -5.45 2.59 -10.85
C GLU A 460 -5.85 1.19 -11.35
N ASP A 461 -5.75 0.16 -10.53
CA ASP A 461 -6.09 -1.23 -10.91
C ASP A 461 -7.58 -1.56 -10.72
N CYS A 462 -8.43 -0.53 -10.61
CA CYS A 462 -9.88 -0.65 -10.42
C CYS A 462 -10.67 0.25 -11.39
N ILE A 463 -11.93 -0.10 -11.63
CA ILE A 463 -12.98 0.80 -12.09
C ILE A 463 -14.17 0.58 -11.15
N ALA A 464 -14.38 1.50 -10.22
CA ALA A 464 -15.41 1.40 -9.20
C ALA A 464 -16.69 2.16 -9.59
N THR A 465 -17.80 1.82 -8.94
CA THR A 465 -19.13 2.43 -9.10
C THR A 465 -19.70 2.34 -10.52
N VAL A 466 -19.41 1.25 -11.22
CA VAL A 466 -19.86 0.99 -12.59
C VAL A 466 -21.37 0.81 -12.61
N GLN A 467 -22.07 1.61 -13.41
CA GLN A 467 -23.53 1.59 -13.54
C GLN A 467 -23.94 0.87 -14.83
N LEU A 468 -25.02 0.10 -14.77
CA LEU A 468 -25.56 -0.61 -15.93
C LEU A 468 -26.36 0.36 -16.81
N ASN A 469 -26.07 0.36 -18.11
CA ASN A 469 -26.92 1.02 -19.11
C ASN A 469 -27.83 0.02 -19.82
N GLU A 470 -27.26 -1.09 -20.29
CA GLU A 470 -27.95 -2.09 -21.11
C GLU A 470 -27.31 -3.47 -20.90
N GLU A 471 -28.12 -4.53 -20.92
CA GLU A 471 -27.64 -5.91 -21.02
C GLU A 471 -28.18 -6.59 -22.30
N ARG A 472 -27.36 -7.42 -22.93
CA ARG A 472 -27.72 -8.19 -24.14
C ARG A 472 -27.34 -9.66 -23.99
N ASP A 473 -28.25 -10.53 -24.39
CA ASP A 473 -28.01 -11.97 -24.37
C ASP A 473 -27.02 -12.39 -25.46
N GLU A 474 -25.97 -13.11 -25.06
CA GLU A 474 -25.00 -13.72 -25.95
C GLU A 474 -24.81 -15.21 -25.59
N LYS A 475 -25.63 -16.07 -26.19
CA LYS A 475 -25.64 -17.53 -25.97
C LYS A 475 -25.84 -17.89 -24.49
N LYS A 476 -24.80 -18.43 -23.83
CA LYS A 476 -24.82 -18.82 -22.40
C LYS A 476 -24.30 -17.71 -21.47
N SER A 477 -23.95 -16.55 -22.01
CA SER A 477 -23.46 -15.38 -21.27
C SER A 477 -24.31 -14.15 -21.55
N VAL A 478 -24.16 -13.13 -20.71
CA VAL A 478 -24.75 -11.81 -20.95
C VAL A 478 -23.61 -10.82 -21.19
N ARG A 479 -23.78 -9.97 -22.19
CA ARG A 479 -22.92 -8.80 -22.40
C ARG A 479 -23.54 -7.61 -21.69
N TYR A 480 -22.77 -6.97 -20.83
CA TYR A 480 -23.15 -5.79 -20.07
C TYR A 480 -22.51 -4.56 -20.69
N TYR A 481 -23.29 -3.51 -20.91
CA TYR A 481 -22.83 -2.20 -21.35
C TYR A 481 -23.04 -1.20 -20.22
N CYS A 482 -21.95 -0.59 -19.78
CA CYS A 482 -21.92 0.19 -18.55
C CYS A 482 -21.19 1.52 -18.73
N ASN A 483 -21.43 2.44 -17.81
CA ASN A 483 -20.69 3.69 -17.64
C ASN A 483 -20.09 3.79 -16.24
N TYR A 484 -19.09 4.66 -16.09
CA TYR A 484 -18.46 4.94 -14.80
C TYR A 484 -18.07 6.41 -14.69
N VAL A 485 -17.82 6.89 -13.47
CA VAL A 485 -17.39 8.28 -13.24
C VAL A 485 -15.89 8.42 -13.50
N LYS A 486 -15.46 9.59 -13.99
CA LYS A 486 -14.04 9.90 -14.20
C LYS A 486 -13.19 9.63 -12.94
N GLN A 487 -12.35 8.61 -13.05
CA GLN A 487 -11.47 8.11 -11.99
C GLN A 487 -10.09 7.73 -12.58
N LYS A 488 -9.10 7.52 -11.71
CA LYS A 488 -7.78 7.05 -12.14
C LYS A 488 -7.88 5.55 -12.37
N THR A 489 -7.61 5.11 -13.60
CA THR A 489 -7.62 3.68 -13.92
C THR A 489 -6.63 3.38 -15.03
N SER A 490 -5.90 2.27 -14.87
CA SER A 490 -4.97 1.68 -15.81
C SER A 490 -5.53 0.40 -16.46
N ILE A 491 -6.76 -0.01 -16.11
CA ILE A 491 -7.46 -1.15 -16.73
C ILE A 491 -7.73 -0.84 -18.21
N LYS A 492 -7.31 -1.76 -19.07
CA LYS A 492 -7.41 -1.67 -20.54
C LYS A 492 -8.31 -2.77 -21.10
N THR A 493 -8.66 -2.59 -22.37
CA THR A 493 -9.34 -3.62 -23.17
C THR A 493 -8.52 -4.92 -23.17
N ASN A 494 -9.22 -6.04 -22.96
CA ASN A 494 -8.69 -7.41 -22.81
C ASN A 494 -7.94 -7.72 -21.50
N ASP A 495 -7.88 -6.80 -20.54
CA ASP A 495 -7.40 -7.16 -19.21
C ASP A 495 -8.28 -8.24 -18.59
N LYS A 496 -7.66 -9.12 -17.81
CA LYS A 496 -8.41 -10.12 -17.02
C LYS A 496 -8.98 -9.42 -15.81
N CYS A 497 -10.30 -9.33 -15.74
CA CYS A 497 -10.99 -8.64 -14.67
C CYS A 497 -12.02 -9.53 -13.98
N LEU A 498 -12.46 -9.09 -12.82
CA LEU A 498 -13.56 -9.70 -12.06
C LEU A 498 -14.38 -8.62 -11.37
N ASP A 499 -15.61 -8.96 -11.03
CA ASP A 499 -16.42 -8.19 -10.09
C ASP A 499 -15.88 -8.42 -8.67
N LEU A 500 -15.45 -7.34 -8.01
CA LEU A 500 -14.85 -7.37 -6.68
C LEU A 500 -15.84 -7.78 -5.59
N PHE A 501 -17.15 -7.65 -5.83
CA PHE A 501 -18.19 -8.09 -4.88
C PHE A 501 -18.47 -9.59 -5.02
N SER A 502 -18.92 -10.04 -6.20
CA SER A 502 -19.31 -11.46 -6.39
C SER A 502 -18.13 -12.39 -6.67
N GLY A 503 -16.97 -11.87 -7.05
CA GLY A 503 -15.82 -12.65 -7.53
C GLY A 503 -16.01 -13.24 -8.93
N LYS A 504 -17.12 -12.96 -9.62
CA LYS A 504 -17.40 -13.46 -10.97
C LYS A 504 -16.41 -12.87 -11.98
N ALA A 505 -15.87 -13.71 -12.86
CA ALA A 505 -14.96 -13.28 -13.92
C ALA A 505 -15.67 -12.43 -14.98
N LEU A 506 -15.01 -11.35 -15.41
CA LEU A 506 -15.45 -10.46 -16.47
C LEU A 506 -14.58 -10.69 -17.71
N ASN A 507 -15.17 -11.24 -18.75
CA ASN A 507 -14.46 -11.67 -19.96
C ASN A 507 -14.65 -10.67 -21.09
N ASN A 508 -13.66 -10.57 -21.99
CA ASN A 508 -13.70 -9.69 -23.17
C ASN A 508 -14.06 -8.25 -22.78
N ILE A 509 -13.40 -7.72 -21.75
CA ILE A 509 -13.57 -6.34 -21.31
C ILE A 509 -13.11 -5.38 -22.41
N VAL A 510 -13.91 -4.37 -22.68
CA VAL A 510 -13.61 -3.28 -23.61
C VAL A 510 -13.85 -1.98 -22.87
N VAL A 511 -12.80 -1.18 -22.71
CA VAL A 511 -12.80 0.07 -21.94
C VAL A 511 -12.59 1.24 -22.90
N ASN A 512 -13.41 2.29 -22.75
CA ASN A 512 -13.21 3.58 -23.39
C ASN A 512 -13.10 4.67 -22.33
N HIS A 513 -11.87 5.14 -22.09
CA HIS A 513 -11.58 6.14 -21.05
C HIS A 513 -12.10 7.55 -21.38
N GLU A 514 -12.24 7.90 -22.66
CA GLU A 514 -12.73 9.21 -23.08
C GLU A 514 -14.25 9.32 -22.84
N LEU A 515 -14.99 8.28 -23.21
CA LEU A 515 -16.44 8.20 -23.05
C LEU A 515 -16.86 7.66 -21.68
N GLN A 516 -15.91 7.18 -20.87
CA GLN A 516 -16.13 6.57 -19.55
C GLN A 516 -17.12 5.40 -19.62
N THR A 517 -16.95 4.55 -20.63
CA THR A 517 -17.77 3.36 -20.85
C THR A 517 -16.93 2.09 -20.75
N VAL A 518 -17.57 1.05 -20.26
CA VAL A 518 -16.98 -0.29 -20.18
C VAL A 518 -18.03 -1.33 -20.55
N ASN A 519 -17.64 -2.33 -21.32
CA ASN A 519 -18.51 -3.47 -21.60
C ASN A 519 -17.73 -4.78 -21.50
N PHE A 520 -18.40 -5.85 -21.08
CA PHE A 520 -17.79 -7.15 -20.83
C PHE A 520 -18.86 -8.25 -20.88
N LYS A 521 -18.42 -9.51 -20.95
CA LYS A 521 -19.26 -10.69 -20.81
C LYS A 521 -19.12 -11.30 -19.42
N ALA A 522 -20.24 -11.66 -18.80
CA ALA A 522 -20.25 -12.39 -17.54
C ALA A 522 -21.44 -13.36 -17.46
N SER A 523 -21.42 -14.22 -16.44
CA SER A 523 -22.60 -15.01 -16.05
C SER A 523 -23.72 -14.09 -15.53
N ARG A 524 -24.98 -14.50 -15.70
CA ARG A 524 -26.16 -13.76 -15.20
C ARG A 524 -26.10 -13.45 -13.70
N GLY A 525 -26.89 -12.45 -13.28
CA GLY A 525 -27.06 -12.08 -11.88
C GLY A 525 -25.88 -11.32 -11.31
N LEU A 526 -25.32 -10.37 -12.08
CA LEU A 526 -24.50 -9.31 -11.52
C LEU A 526 -25.43 -8.26 -10.88
N ARG A 527 -24.97 -7.66 -9.78
CA ARG A 527 -25.66 -6.55 -9.13
C ARG A 527 -24.91 -5.26 -9.46
N PHE A 528 -25.65 -4.19 -9.74
CA PHE A 528 -25.10 -2.88 -10.05
C PHE A 528 -25.53 -1.86 -8.97
N PRO A 529 -24.70 -0.86 -8.63
CA PRO A 529 -23.35 -0.65 -9.16
C PRO A 529 -22.37 -1.75 -8.79
N LEU A 530 -21.42 -2.03 -9.68
CA LEU A 530 -20.34 -2.99 -9.42
C LEU A 530 -18.98 -2.33 -9.46
N ASP A 531 -17.98 -3.02 -8.91
CA ASP A 531 -16.58 -2.61 -8.97
C ASP A 531 -15.76 -3.65 -9.72
N ILE A 532 -15.07 -3.20 -10.76
CA ILE A 532 -14.18 -4.01 -11.57
C ILE A 532 -12.78 -3.91 -11.00
N GLY A 533 -12.12 -5.04 -10.77
CA GLY A 533 -10.70 -5.09 -10.45
C GLY A 533 -9.94 -6.03 -11.38
N LEU A 534 -8.62 -5.81 -11.51
CA LEU A 534 -7.74 -6.79 -12.15
C LEU A 534 -7.84 -8.15 -11.43
N ALA A 535 -7.81 -9.23 -12.21
CA ALA A 535 -7.78 -10.59 -11.68
C ALA A 535 -6.42 -10.92 -11.04
N GLY A 536 -6.35 -12.06 -10.35
CA GLY A 536 -5.10 -12.58 -9.82
C GLY A 536 -4.08 -12.97 -10.91
N PRO A 537 -2.87 -13.39 -10.51
CA PRO A 537 -1.80 -13.71 -11.44
C PRO A 537 -2.14 -14.84 -12.39
N VAL A 538 -1.47 -14.81 -13.55
CA VAL A 538 -1.46 -15.96 -14.46
C VAL A 538 -0.73 -17.11 -13.77
N SER A 539 -1.35 -18.29 -13.75
CA SER A 539 -0.78 -19.46 -13.09
C SER A 539 0.61 -19.81 -13.66
N SER A 540 1.61 -19.81 -12.78
CA SER A 540 2.99 -20.22 -13.07
C SER A 540 3.29 -21.67 -12.68
N THR A 541 2.29 -22.46 -12.27
CA THR A 541 2.49 -23.81 -11.71
C THR A 541 3.35 -24.71 -12.61
N ILE A 542 3.09 -24.73 -13.92
CA ILE A 542 3.87 -25.54 -14.87
C ILE A 542 5.35 -25.10 -14.91
N LEU A 543 5.61 -23.79 -14.82
CA LEU A 543 6.96 -23.24 -14.85
C LEU A 543 7.70 -23.58 -13.55
N SER A 544 7.04 -23.38 -12.41
CA SER A 544 7.58 -23.75 -11.08
C SER A 544 7.89 -25.25 -11.00
N ASP A 545 6.93 -26.11 -11.33
CA ASP A 545 7.10 -27.58 -11.31
C ASP A 545 8.25 -28.05 -12.23
N SER A 546 8.54 -27.32 -13.30
CA SER A 546 9.65 -27.62 -14.20
C SER A 546 11.01 -27.33 -13.56
N ILE A 547 11.13 -26.25 -12.79
CA ILE A 547 12.35 -25.92 -12.03
C ILE A 547 12.55 -26.94 -10.92
N PHE A 548 11.50 -27.29 -10.17
CA PHE A 548 11.56 -28.32 -9.12
C PHE A 548 12.01 -29.67 -9.66
N ARG A 549 11.45 -30.11 -10.79
CA ARG A 549 11.87 -31.36 -11.45
C ARG A 549 13.33 -31.35 -11.88
N TYR A 550 13.82 -30.23 -12.40
CA TYR A 550 15.23 -30.11 -12.80
C TYR A 550 16.17 -30.07 -11.59
N GLY A 551 15.87 -29.28 -10.56
CA GLY A 551 16.69 -29.21 -9.34
C GLY A 551 16.64 -30.48 -8.48
N GLY A 552 15.55 -31.22 -8.55
CA GLY A 552 15.44 -32.53 -7.92
C GLY A 552 16.39 -33.57 -8.52
N ASP A 553 16.75 -33.46 -9.81
CA ASP A 553 17.57 -34.44 -10.52
C ASP A 553 18.26 -33.84 -11.75
N ILE A 554 19.34 -33.09 -11.52
CA ILE A 554 20.06 -32.37 -12.59
C ILE A 554 20.68 -33.34 -13.60
N GLU A 555 21.18 -34.49 -13.14
CA GLU A 555 21.88 -35.47 -13.98
C GLU A 555 20.97 -36.13 -15.02
N ARG A 556 19.67 -36.22 -14.73
CA ARG A 556 18.66 -36.70 -15.66
C ARG A 556 18.48 -35.80 -16.88
N TYR A 557 18.90 -34.53 -16.83
CA TYR A 557 18.71 -33.54 -17.88
C TYR A 557 20.04 -32.93 -18.39
N PRO A 558 20.96 -33.74 -18.92
CA PRO A 558 22.32 -33.31 -19.25
C PRO A 558 22.38 -32.19 -20.29
N ALA A 559 21.44 -32.20 -21.26
CA ALA A 559 21.36 -31.16 -22.28
C ALA A 559 21.01 -29.77 -21.70
N ILE A 560 20.15 -29.74 -20.67
CA ILE A 560 19.79 -28.49 -19.98
C ILE A 560 20.99 -27.99 -19.16
N SER A 561 21.68 -28.89 -18.47
CA SER A 561 22.88 -28.54 -17.71
C SER A 561 24.01 -28.01 -18.60
N GLN A 562 24.22 -28.61 -19.77
CA GLN A 562 25.18 -28.13 -20.76
C GLN A 562 24.82 -26.72 -21.26
N LEU A 563 23.54 -26.47 -21.56
CA LEU A 563 23.05 -25.16 -21.97
C LEU A 563 23.28 -24.09 -20.89
N LEU A 564 22.88 -24.38 -19.65
CA LEU A 564 22.98 -23.43 -18.53
C LEU A 564 24.43 -23.16 -18.12
N THR A 565 25.33 -24.15 -18.28
CA THR A 565 26.77 -23.99 -18.01
C THR A 565 27.57 -23.47 -19.21
N LYS A 566 26.90 -23.14 -20.33
CA LYS A 566 27.52 -22.74 -21.60
C LYS A 566 28.59 -23.72 -22.10
N ARG A 567 28.44 -25.01 -21.80
CA ARG A 567 29.32 -26.09 -22.30
C ARG A 567 28.79 -26.59 -23.65
N SER A 568 29.70 -26.97 -24.56
CA SER A 568 29.31 -27.53 -25.85
C SER A 568 28.45 -28.79 -25.67
N THR A 569 27.33 -28.87 -26.37
CA THR A 569 26.45 -30.04 -26.37
C THR A 569 27.16 -31.24 -27.01
N SER A 570 27.63 -32.19 -26.20
CA SER A 570 27.99 -33.51 -26.73
C SER A 570 26.71 -34.32 -26.91
N VAL A 571 26.19 -34.34 -28.13
CA VAL A 571 25.04 -35.20 -28.47
C VAL A 571 25.55 -36.61 -28.76
N ASP A 572 25.97 -37.32 -27.72
CA ASP A 572 26.27 -38.75 -27.82
C ASP A 572 24.98 -39.56 -27.81
N ARG A 573 24.21 -39.50 -28.91
CA ARG A 573 23.25 -40.51 -29.42
C ARG A 573 22.33 -39.90 -30.47
N VAL A 574 22.85 -39.67 -31.68
CA VAL A 574 22.02 -39.84 -32.88
C VAL A 574 22.07 -41.33 -33.23
N ARG A 575 21.04 -42.10 -32.82
CA ARG A 575 20.84 -43.43 -33.40
C ARG A 575 20.55 -43.23 -34.88
N LYS A 576 21.56 -43.42 -35.74
CA LYS A 576 21.39 -43.60 -37.19
C LYS A 576 20.47 -44.80 -37.43
N ARG A 577 19.18 -44.55 -37.65
CA ARG A 577 18.34 -45.51 -38.39
C ARG A 577 18.70 -45.38 -39.87
N HIS A 578 19.77 -46.05 -40.30
CA HIS A 578 19.88 -46.42 -41.70
C HIS A 578 18.88 -47.54 -41.95
N LYS A 579 17.74 -47.19 -42.56
CA LYS A 579 16.97 -48.18 -43.33
C LYS A 579 17.75 -48.40 -44.63
N SER A 580 18.38 -49.56 -44.73
CA SER A 580 18.82 -50.13 -45.99
C SER A 580 17.57 -50.35 -46.86
N PHE A 581 17.47 -49.62 -47.96
CA PHE A 581 16.72 -50.08 -49.13
C PHE A 581 17.78 -50.66 -50.06
N GLU A 582 17.81 -51.99 -50.18
CA GLU A 582 18.40 -52.66 -51.34
C GLU A 582 17.25 -53.13 -52.23
N VAL A 583 17.34 -52.66 -53.48
CA VAL A 583 16.72 -53.02 -54.77
C VAL A 583 15.47 -53.90 -54.77
#